data_AF-A0A6V8CMZ4-F1
#
_entry.id   AF-A0A6V8CMZ4-F1
#
_cell.length_a   1.000
_cell.length_b   1.000
_cell.length_c   1.000
_cell.angle_alpha   90.00
_cell.angle_beta   90.00
_cell.angle_gamma   90.00
#
_symmetry.space_group_name_H-M   'P 1'
#
loop_
_entity.id
_entity.type
_entity.pdbx_description
1 polymer ?
#
loop_
_entity_poly.entity_id
_entity_poly.type
_entity_poly.pdbx_seq_one_letter_code
_entity_poly.pdbx_strand_id
1 'polypeptide(L)'
;MSVCSTTGLSQTQQERWPYLYKHLIEDIDVPDLSSITEAYISSLDGDLKKVIKKIGDAKAKSRESLTNHLTSLMFRRFGKNAMIEAFGSSVTNLSIGTGDLDLCLSFKNKTPRKVLRKISGLLHEEGMENIQLIPKARIPIVKFKDPRSGLDVDISLDNRLAIYNSHLLKSYAQEDRLRRLVHMVKYWASRRGINNAFDGSLSSYAWTLLTIQHAQLVQPALAPNRQENCPSKPLSFQGKTFDVGFNDDDFKTENTQSLASLLISFFDRYATRWDWESMVVSIRNGEAHSTKAKKWNHTGPLPLEVVTGVDDGRMEHVMPIEDPFDHEHDLSRVVRAEGAMSIQDEFMRVITMLSEGKSWHDICEPVFEIDEEPDDLFHDLRSTSKDEIATRLENLRANLVEVEGQIRDLVGERQNSKELLDLLRGGLRETRNVKSDRQQILSELRPLSMKVQELREVRDGINQRIAIPTKRIHEEMVRIFEKLTSEVDVFNAPNLGVEKGDFAYFFELQAMYEASLKSNEAHQEFIRLRREQNEEYRALKKTKKQEEDVLTKLVESNPALEGVHLNPKSVKEFQKNAKLLQRSINEQYSSKHELRREIGRLEAWQRISSKRNQNRGQ
;
A
#
# COMPACT_ATOMS: atom_id res chain seq x y z
N MET A 1 15.64 12.90 40.76
CA MET A 1 16.08 11.64 40.13
C MET A 1 17.57 11.75 39.90
N SER A 2 18.35 10.81 40.42
CA SER A 2 19.80 10.79 40.26
C SER A 2 20.15 10.47 38.81
N VAL A 3 20.69 11.45 38.09
CA VAL A 3 21.23 11.27 36.73
C VAL A 3 22.74 11.07 36.86
N CYS A 4 23.31 10.10 36.14
CA CYS A 4 24.76 9.87 36.18
C CYS A 4 25.51 11.04 35.54
N SER A 5 26.51 11.58 36.24
CA SER A 5 27.31 12.71 35.75
C SER A 5 28.20 12.36 34.55
N THR A 6 28.57 11.09 34.40
CA THR A 6 29.45 10.62 33.31
C THR A 6 28.66 10.30 32.05
N THR A 7 27.58 9.52 32.16
CA THR A 7 26.82 9.03 31.00
C THR A 7 25.55 9.80 30.72
N GLY A 8 25.07 10.65 31.65
CA GLY A 8 23.80 11.35 31.51
C GLY A 8 22.55 10.46 31.68
N LEU A 9 22.72 9.17 31.98
CA LEU A 9 21.61 8.22 32.11
C LEU A 9 20.86 8.40 33.43
N SER A 10 19.53 8.40 33.37
CA SER A 10 18.65 8.34 34.54
C SER A 10 18.68 6.97 35.21
N GLN A 11 18.31 6.89 36.49
CA GLN A 11 18.29 5.63 37.24
C GLN A 11 17.53 4.49 36.54
N THR A 12 16.37 4.78 35.94
CA THR A 12 15.59 3.76 35.20
C THR A 12 16.30 3.26 33.94
N GLN A 13 17.09 4.12 33.29
CA GLN A 13 17.91 3.73 32.13
C GLN A 13 19.14 2.94 32.55
N GLN A 14 19.72 3.24 33.71
CA GLN A 14 20.82 2.46 34.28
C GLN A 14 20.36 1.04 34.64
N GLU A 15 19.17 0.91 35.22
CA GLU A 15 18.54 -0.39 35.51
C GLU A 15 18.19 -1.16 34.23
N ARG A 16 17.90 -0.45 33.13
CA ARG A 16 17.59 -1.06 31.82
C ARG A 16 18.82 -1.58 31.09
N TRP A 17 19.97 -0.91 31.20
CA TRP A 17 21.22 -1.29 30.53
C TRP A 17 22.39 -1.40 31.52
N PRO A 18 22.31 -2.33 32.49
CA PRO A 18 23.26 -2.35 33.61
C PRO A 18 24.67 -2.78 33.21
N TYR A 19 24.84 -3.59 32.17
CA TYR A 19 26.16 -4.08 31.74
C TYR A 19 26.88 -3.03 30.90
N LEU A 20 26.16 -2.41 29.95
CA LEU A 20 26.67 -1.30 29.16
C LEU A 20 26.98 -0.09 30.04
N TYR A 21 26.08 0.24 30.99
CA TYR A 21 26.29 1.34 31.93
C TYR A 21 27.57 1.18 32.75
N LYS A 22 27.79 -0.02 33.32
CA LYS A 22 29.01 -0.33 34.07
C LYS A 22 30.26 -0.15 33.21
N HIS A 23 30.25 -0.66 31.98
CA HIS A 23 31.37 -0.54 31.06
C HIS A 23 31.66 0.90 30.63
N LEU A 24 30.65 1.77 30.55
CA LEU A 24 30.84 3.19 30.20
C LEU A 24 31.40 4.05 31.35
N ILE A 25 31.42 3.56 32.59
CA ILE A 25 31.77 4.35 33.79
C ILE A 25 32.97 3.78 34.51
N GLU A 26 33.01 2.47 34.66
CA GLU A 26 34.11 1.76 35.30
C GLU A 26 35.06 1.30 34.19
N ASP A 27 36.36 1.46 34.39
CA ASP A 27 37.41 0.83 33.56
C ASP A 27 37.40 -0.70 33.81
N ILE A 28 36.26 -1.36 33.54
CA ILE A 28 36.13 -2.81 33.61
C ILE A 28 36.73 -3.37 32.33
N ASP A 29 37.83 -4.09 32.48
CA ASP A 29 38.36 -4.93 31.41
C ASP A 29 37.28 -5.92 30.96
N VAL A 30 36.95 -5.87 29.67
CA VAL A 30 36.01 -6.82 29.07
C VAL A 30 36.58 -8.23 29.27
N PRO A 31 35.81 -9.17 29.88
CA PRO A 31 36.32 -10.49 30.18
C PRO A 31 36.89 -11.19 28.94
N ASP A 32 38.13 -11.65 29.03
CA ASP A 32 38.73 -12.44 27.96
C ASP A 32 38.14 -13.86 27.95
N LEU A 33 37.45 -14.19 26.86
CA LEU A 33 36.84 -15.51 26.68
C LEU A 33 37.85 -16.58 26.26
N SER A 34 39.14 -16.24 26.07
CA SER A 34 40.20 -17.21 25.77
C SER A 34 40.45 -18.20 26.92
N SER A 35 40.14 -17.82 28.16
CA SER A 35 40.35 -18.65 29.35
C SER A 35 39.21 -19.63 29.65
N ILE A 36 38.21 -19.73 28.77
CA ILE A 36 37.10 -20.66 28.93
C ILE A 36 37.60 -22.11 28.81
N THR A 37 37.24 -22.94 29.79
CA THR A 37 37.65 -24.35 29.82
C THR A 37 36.91 -25.20 28.78
N GLU A 38 37.60 -26.20 28.21
CA GLU A 38 36.99 -27.18 27.29
C GLU A 38 35.81 -27.95 27.93
N ALA A 39 35.88 -28.16 29.26
CA ALA A 39 34.80 -28.78 30.03
C ALA A 39 33.51 -27.93 29.98
N TYR A 40 33.62 -26.61 30.10
CA TYR A 40 32.49 -25.71 29.99
C TYR A 40 31.92 -25.67 28.56
N ILE A 41 32.79 -25.60 27.54
CA ILE A 41 32.36 -25.66 26.13
C ILE A 41 31.55 -26.94 25.86
N SER A 42 32.02 -28.07 26.36
CA SER A 42 31.34 -29.36 26.24
C SER A 42 29.98 -29.38 26.96
N SER A 43 29.89 -28.78 28.15
CA SER A 43 28.63 -28.61 28.87
C SER A 43 27.64 -27.74 28.09
N LEU A 44 28.12 -26.62 27.56
CA LEU A 44 27.33 -25.68 26.78
C LEU A 44 26.78 -26.35 25.51
N ASP A 45 27.59 -27.13 24.79
CA ASP A 45 27.14 -27.93 23.64
C ASP A 45 26.01 -28.91 24.01
N GLY A 46 26.09 -29.49 25.21
CA GLY A 46 25.03 -30.32 25.77
C GLY A 46 23.70 -29.57 25.92
N ASP A 47 23.75 -28.34 26.43
CA ASP A 47 22.58 -27.48 26.60
C ASP A 47 22.02 -26.98 25.26
N LEU A 48 22.88 -26.56 24.33
CA LEU A 48 22.47 -26.17 22.98
C LEU A 48 21.74 -27.31 22.26
N LYS A 49 22.22 -28.56 22.39
CA LYS A 49 21.54 -29.74 21.84
C LYS A 49 20.14 -29.96 22.41
N LYS A 50 19.93 -29.69 23.71
CA LYS A 50 18.59 -29.77 24.34
C LYS A 50 17.65 -28.72 23.77
N VAL A 51 18.13 -27.47 23.61
CA VAL A 51 17.33 -26.38 23.04
C VAL A 51 17.01 -26.64 21.57
N ILE A 52 17.98 -27.07 20.76
CA ILE A 52 17.76 -27.40 19.33
C ILE A 52 16.70 -28.48 19.16
N LYS A 53 16.63 -29.49 20.05
CA LYS A 53 15.56 -30.50 19.99
C LYS A 53 14.17 -29.92 20.23
N LYS A 54 14.06 -28.82 20.99
CA LYS A 54 12.81 -28.09 21.20
C LYS A 54 12.53 -27.10 20.06
N ILE A 55 13.57 -26.55 19.44
CA ILE A 55 13.49 -25.72 18.23
C ILE A 55 13.22 -26.63 17.02
N GLY A 56 11.97 -27.05 16.88
CA GLY A 56 11.49 -27.80 15.74
C GLY A 56 10.55 -26.95 14.89
N ASP A 57 10.52 -27.21 13.58
CA ASP A 57 9.49 -26.64 12.72
C ASP A 57 8.18 -27.46 12.83
N ALA A 58 7.53 -27.39 13.99
CA ALA A 58 6.28 -28.08 14.25
C ALA A 58 5.17 -27.68 13.26
N LYS A 59 5.24 -26.46 12.70
CA LYS A 59 4.25 -25.91 11.77
C LYS A 59 4.69 -26.00 10.29
N ALA A 60 5.79 -26.69 9.95
CA ALA A 60 6.30 -26.83 8.57
C ALA A 60 5.23 -27.28 7.56
N LYS A 61 4.56 -28.40 7.88
CA LYS A 61 3.49 -28.98 7.05
C LYS A 61 2.30 -28.03 6.92
N SER A 62 1.97 -27.31 7.99
CA SER A 62 0.90 -26.31 7.98
C SER A 62 1.26 -25.13 7.08
N ARG A 63 2.51 -24.64 7.10
CA ARG A 63 2.99 -23.59 6.19
C ARG A 63 2.92 -24.03 4.73
N GLU A 64 3.37 -25.24 4.43
CA GLU A 64 3.30 -25.79 3.06
C GLU A 64 1.86 -25.93 2.58
N SER A 65 0.98 -26.51 3.41
CA SER A 65 -0.45 -26.65 3.08
C SER A 65 -1.14 -25.30 2.87
N LEU A 66 -0.87 -24.33 3.74
CA LEU A 66 -1.42 -22.97 3.64
C LEU A 66 -0.89 -22.24 2.40
N THR A 67 0.40 -22.40 2.07
CA THR A 67 0.99 -21.84 0.84
C THR A 67 0.31 -22.40 -0.40
N ASN A 68 0.07 -23.71 -0.45
CA ASN A 68 -0.63 -24.37 -1.57
C ASN A 68 -2.10 -23.92 -1.68
N HIS A 69 -2.79 -23.76 -0.54
CA HIS A 69 -4.15 -23.21 -0.49
C HIS A 69 -4.19 -21.79 -1.04
N LEU A 70 -3.35 -20.89 -0.52
CA LEU A 70 -3.28 -19.49 -0.95
C LEU A 70 -2.85 -19.35 -2.41
N THR A 71 -1.96 -20.20 -2.89
CA THR A 71 -1.57 -20.27 -4.32
C THR A 71 -2.77 -20.60 -5.20
N SER A 72 -3.52 -21.64 -4.84
CA SER A 72 -4.74 -22.04 -5.55
C SER A 72 -5.81 -20.93 -5.51
N LEU A 73 -5.92 -20.26 -4.37
CA LEU A 73 -6.84 -19.15 -4.14
C LEU A 73 -6.54 -17.95 -5.05
N MET A 74 -5.28 -17.50 -5.09
CA MET A 74 -4.87 -16.39 -5.94
C MET A 74 -4.95 -16.76 -7.41
N PHE A 75 -4.63 -18.01 -7.77
CA PHE A 75 -4.83 -18.52 -9.12
C PHE A 75 -6.30 -18.46 -9.54
N ARG A 76 -7.24 -18.88 -8.68
CA ARG A 76 -8.68 -18.78 -8.95
C ARG A 76 -9.13 -17.33 -9.17
N ARG A 77 -8.56 -16.37 -8.43
CA ARG A 77 -8.95 -14.96 -8.50
C ARG A 77 -8.32 -14.18 -9.65
N PHE A 78 -7.06 -14.48 -9.98
CA PHE A 78 -6.25 -13.67 -10.91
C PHE A 78 -5.75 -14.46 -12.14
N GLY A 79 -6.07 -15.76 -12.22
CA GLY A 79 -5.67 -16.66 -13.30
C GLY A 79 -4.16 -16.94 -13.33
N LYS A 80 -3.69 -17.43 -14.48
CA LYS A 80 -2.27 -17.73 -14.77
C LYS A 80 -1.32 -16.53 -14.67
N ASN A 81 -1.85 -15.33 -14.48
CA ASN A 81 -1.09 -14.11 -14.33
C ASN A 81 -0.50 -13.95 -12.93
N ALA A 82 -1.09 -14.55 -11.89
CA ALA A 82 -0.59 -14.47 -10.52
C ALA A 82 0.37 -15.62 -10.20
N MET A 83 1.43 -15.31 -9.45
CA MET A 83 2.40 -16.26 -8.93
C MET A 83 2.63 -15.98 -7.45
N ILE A 84 2.46 -17.01 -6.62
CA ILE A 84 2.78 -16.96 -5.18
C ILE A 84 4.05 -17.75 -4.95
N GLU A 85 4.98 -17.14 -4.23
CA GLU A 85 6.23 -17.77 -3.80
C GLU A 85 6.45 -17.48 -2.32
N ALA A 86 6.68 -18.52 -1.53
CA ALA A 86 7.09 -18.34 -0.14
C ALA A 86 8.54 -17.86 -0.08
N PHE A 87 8.84 -17.01 0.88
CA PHE A 87 10.20 -16.54 1.14
C PHE A 87 10.46 -16.46 2.66
N GLY A 88 11.60 -15.91 3.04
CA GLY A 88 11.95 -15.64 4.43
C GLY A 88 12.20 -16.90 5.23
N SER A 89 11.71 -16.89 6.48
CA SER A 89 11.96 -17.97 7.43
C SER A 89 11.35 -19.32 6.99
N SER A 90 10.32 -19.28 6.14
CA SER A 90 9.57 -20.46 5.68
C SER A 90 10.30 -21.32 4.66
N VAL A 91 11.30 -20.79 3.94
CA VAL A 91 12.01 -21.52 2.88
C VAL A 91 13.49 -21.74 3.17
N THR A 92 14.05 -21.00 4.13
CA THR A 92 15.48 -21.00 4.46
C THR A 92 15.89 -22.14 5.40
N ASN A 93 14.93 -22.82 6.05
CA ASN A 93 15.17 -23.75 7.17
C ASN A 93 15.87 -23.09 8.38
N LEU A 94 15.86 -21.75 8.46
CA LEU A 94 16.47 -20.95 9.54
C LEU A 94 15.42 -20.41 10.53
N SER A 95 14.20 -20.95 10.53
CA SER A 95 13.11 -20.58 11.44
C SER A 95 13.19 -21.32 12.79
N ILE A 96 12.66 -20.70 13.85
CA ILE A 96 12.60 -21.27 15.22
C ILE A 96 11.20 -21.89 15.51
N GLY A 97 10.36 -22.10 14.49
CA GLY A 97 9.10 -22.83 14.60
C GLY A 97 7.84 -21.95 14.73
N THR A 98 7.95 -20.77 15.34
CA THR A 98 6.83 -19.79 15.46
C THR A 98 6.78 -18.77 14.32
N GLY A 99 7.71 -18.82 13.36
CA GLY A 99 7.87 -17.77 12.35
C GLY A 99 6.66 -17.59 11.43
N ASP A 100 6.41 -16.33 11.09
CA ASP A 100 5.42 -15.86 10.11
C ASP A 100 5.60 -16.55 8.75
N LEU A 101 4.50 -16.67 8.00
CA LEU A 101 4.51 -17.12 6.62
C LEU A 101 4.60 -15.91 5.67
N ASP A 102 5.82 -15.64 5.20
CA ASP A 102 6.08 -14.60 4.22
C ASP A 102 5.84 -15.10 2.79
N LEU A 103 4.93 -14.44 2.07
CA LEU A 103 4.58 -14.76 0.69
C LEU A 103 4.78 -13.55 -0.22
N CYS A 104 5.34 -13.78 -1.40
CA CYS A 104 5.42 -12.79 -2.47
C CYS A 104 4.37 -13.14 -3.52
N LEU A 105 3.42 -12.23 -3.74
CA LEU A 105 2.49 -12.30 -4.86
C LEU A 105 3.02 -11.42 -5.99
N SER A 106 3.41 -12.04 -7.09
CA SER A 106 3.87 -11.36 -8.30
C SER A 106 2.92 -11.58 -9.49
N PHE A 107 3.01 -10.69 -10.49
CA PHE A 107 2.24 -10.81 -11.72
C PHE A 107 3.14 -10.90 -12.95
N LYS A 108 2.87 -11.85 -13.86
CA LYS A 108 3.62 -12.01 -15.12
C LYS A 108 3.48 -10.80 -16.03
N ASN A 109 2.27 -10.25 -16.08
CA ASN A 109 1.92 -9.06 -16.83
C ASN A 109 1.68 -7.89 -15.85
N LYS A 110 0.99 -6.84 -16.32
CA LYS A 110 0.64 -5.69 -15.49
C LYS A 110 -0.16 -6.08 -14.24
N THR A 111 0.28 -5.58 -13.08
CA THR A 111 -0.43 -5.70 -11.80
C THR A 111 -1.86 -5.17 -11.93
N PRO A 112 -2.89 -5.96 -11.57
CA PRO A 112 -4.27 -5.52 -11.67
C PRO A 112 -4.55 -4.26 -10.83
N ARG A 113 -5.55 -3.47 -11.21
CA ARG A 113 -5.98 -2.32 -10.40
C ARG A 113 -6.59 -2.79 -9.08
N LYS A 114 -6.25 -2.11 -7.97
CA LYS A 114 -6.78 -2.34 -6.62
C LYS A 114 -6.56 -3.78 -6.10
N VAL A 115 -5.42 -4.41 -6.43
CA VAL A 115 -5.07 -5.79 -6.02
C VAL A 115 -5.23 -6.01 -4.52
N LEU A 116 -4.66 -5.16 -3.67
CA LEU A 116 -4.75 -5.30 -2.21
C LEU A 116 -6.20 -5.39 -1.69
N ARG A 117 -7.11 -4.58 -2.25
CA ARG A 117 -8.54 -4.65 -1.88
C ARG A 117 -9.21 -5.93 -2.36
N LYS A 118 -8.82 -6.44 -3.53
CA LYS A 118 -9.33 -7.72 -4.04
C LYS A 118 -8.83 -8.89 -3.21
N ILE A 119 -7.59 -8.84 -2.75
CA ILE A 119 -7.00 -9.83 -1.83
C ILE A 119 -7.73 -9.79 -0.49
N SER A 120 -7.86 -8.61 0.12
CA SER A 120 -8.57 -8.50 1.41
C SER A 120 -10.01 -9.03 1.34
N GLY A 121 -10.78 -8.70 0.30
CA GLY A 121 -12.13 -9.28 0.12
C GLY A 121 -12.11 -10.80 0.01
N LEU A 122 -11.16 -11.36 -0.75
CA LEU A 122 -10.98 -12.79 -0.91
C LEU A 122 -10.56 -13.48 0.40
N LEU A 123 -9.68 -12.85 1.20
CA LEU A 123 -9.26 -13.37 2.50
C LEU A 123 -10.42 -13.36 3.51
N HIS A 124 -11.29 -12.35 3.48
CA HIS A 124 -12.53 -12.35 4.27
C HIS A 124 -13.46 -13.49 3.86
N GLU A 125 -13.66 -13.69 2.55
CA GLU A 125 -14.47 -14.81 2.01
C GLU A 125 -13.93 -16.18 2.45
N GLU A 126 -12.62 -16.31 2.62
CA GLU A 126 -11.94 -17.54 3.08
C GLU A 126 -11.80 -17.66 4.61
N GLY A 127 -12.20 -16.63 5.37
CA GLY A 127 -12.26 -16.69 6.83
C GLY A 127 -10.95 -16.40 7.53
N MET A 128 -10.05 -15.69 6.87
CA MET A 128 -8.81 -15.23 7.49
C MET A 128 -9.11 -14.08 8.47
N GLU A 129 -8.37 -14.05 9.57
CA GLU A 129 -8.57 -13.09 10.66
C GLU A 129 -7.54 -11.96 10.62
N ASN A 130 -7.77 -10.89 11.38
CA ASN A 130 -6.82 -9.79 11.57
C ASN A 130 -6.26 -9.18 10.26
N ILE A 131 -7.09 -9.14 9.21
CA ILE A 131 -6.65 -8.68 7.88
C ILE A 131 -6.31 -7.18 7.92
N GLN A 132 -5.04 -6.86 7.76
CA GLN A 132 -4.51 -5.50 7.74
C GLN A 132 -3.90 -5.18 6.36
N LEU A 133 -4.34 -4.07 5.76
CA LEU A 133 -3.79 -3.56 4.51
C LEU A 133 -2.76 -2.47 4.77
N ILE A 134 -1.53 -2.64 4.27
CA ILE A 134 -0.45 -1.66 4.37
C ILE A 134 -0.06 -1.17 2.96
N PRO A 135 -0.89 -0.32 2.32
CA PRO A 135 -0.69 0.08 0.92
C PRO A 135 0.38 1.15 0.71
N LYS A 136 0.78 1.88 1.76
CA LYS A 136 1.69 3.03 1.68
C LYS A 136 3.18 2.68 1.90
N ALA A 137 3.48 1.43 2.25
CA ALA A 137 4.86 0.98 2.43
C ALA A 137 5.61 0.91 1.08
N ARG A 138 6.96 0.93 1.12
CA ARG A 138 7.84 0.76 -0.07
C ARG A 138 7.44 -0.48 -0.88
N ILE A 139 7.10 -1.55 -0.17
CA ILE A 139 6.51 -2.76 -0.72
C ILE A 139 5.14 -2.91 -0.06
N PRO A 140 4.03 -2.81 -0.81
CA PRO A 140 2.71 -2.95 -0.24
C PRO A 140 2.46 -4.38 0.26
N ILE A 141 1.89 -4.50 1.47
CA ILE A 141 1.72 -5.78 2.17
C ILE A 141 0.26 -5.94 2.65
N VAL A 142 -0.22 -7.18 2.66
CA VAL A 142 -1.44 -7.62 3.37
C VAL A 142 -1.02 -8.57 4.48
N LYS A 143 -1.26 -8.20 5.74
CA LYS A 143 -1.05 -9.06 6.90
C LYS A 143 -2.37 -9.69 7.32
N PHE A 144 -2.38 -10.94 7.74
CA PHE A 144 -3.56 -11.62 8.28
C PHE A 144 -3.14 -12.86 9.07
N LYS A 145 -4.07 -13.44 9.81
CA LYS A 145 -3.87 -14.70 10.52
C LYS A 145 -4.72 -15.80 9.87
N ASP A 146 -4.11 -16.95 9.58
CA ASP A 146 -4.86 -18.15 9.25
C ASP A 146 -5.31 -18.83 10.54
N PRO A 147 -6.61 -18.81 10.86
CA PRO A 147 -7.08 -19.36 12.12
C PRO A 147 -6.94 -20.88 12.23
N ARG A 148 -6.78 -21.61 11.12
CA ARG A 148 -6.67 -23.07 11.14
C ARG A 148 -5.29 -23.52 11.61
N SER A 149 -4.25 -22.90 11.09
CA SER A 149 -2.86 -23.18 11.48
C SER A 149 -2.38 -22.31 12.64
N GLY A 150 -3.09 -21.21 12.94
CA GLY A 150 -2.66 -20.20 13.89
C GLY A 150 -1.48 -19.38 13.40
N LEU A 151 -1.12 -19.46 12.11
CA LEU A 151 0.02 -18.75 11.53
C LEU A 151 -0.37 -17.33 11.15
N ASP A 152 0.50 -16.37 11.50
CA ASP A 152 0.49 -15.04 10.91
C ASP A 152 1.13 -15.09 9.51
N VAL A 153 0.51 -14.39 8.56
CA VAL A 153 0.83 -14.44 7.13
C VAL A 153 0.94 -13.04 6.56
N ASP A 154 2.06 -12.80 5.87
CA ASP A 154 2.36 -11.54 5.21
C ASP A 154 2.46 -11.75 3.69
N ILE A 155 1.47 -11.25 2.93
CA ILE A 155 1.52 -11.24 1.45
C ILE A 155 2.04 -9.89 0.97
N SER A 156 3.27 -9.86 0.49
CA SER A 156 3.91 -8.71 -0.15
C SER A 156 3.69 -8.72 -1.66
N LEU A 157 3.50 -7.54 -2.27
CA LEU A 157 3.34 -7.41 -3.71
C LEU A 157 4.68 -7.21 -4.43
N ASP A 158 4.96 -8.11 -5.38
CA ASP A 158 6.13 -8.09 -6.25
C ASP A 158 7.48 -8.06 -5.50
N ASN A 159 7.59 -8.52 -4.24
CA ASN A 159 8.84 -8.52 -3.47
C ASN A 159 9.85 -9.60 -3.93
N ARG A 160 10.34 -9.47 -5.17
CA ARG A 160 11.18 -10.48 -5.82
C ARG A 160 12.57 -10.59 -5.20
N LEU A 161 13.15 -9.49 -4.73
CA LEU A 161 14.47 -9.51 -4.07
C LEU A 161 14.47 -10.39 -2.82
N ALA A 162 13.40 -10.36 -2.02
CA ALA A 162 13.31 -11.19 -0.82
C ALA A 162 13.31 -12.69 -1.13
N ILE A 163 12.80 -13.11 -2.31
CA ILE A 163 12.87 -14.50 -2.78
C ILE A 163 14.34 -14.89 -3.02
N TYR A 164 15.10 -14.08 -3.76
CA TYR A 164 16.52 -14.36 -4.01
C TYR A 164 17.35 -14.33 -2.72
N ASN A 165 17.12 -13.36 -1.83
CA ASN A 165 17.76 -13.32 -0.51
C ASN A 165 17.51 -14.64 0.24
N SER A 166 16.28 -15.16 0.18
CA SER A 166 15.92 -16.41 0.84
C SER A 166 16.61 -17.62 0.21
N HIS A 167 16.77 -17.64 -1.12
CA HIS A 167 17.55 -18.69 -1.79
C HIS A 167 19.04 -18.64 -1.44
N LEU A 168 19.64 -17.44 -1.36
CA LEU A 168 21.01 -17.25 -0.91
C LEU A 168 21.19 -17.76 0.53
N LEU A 169 20.30 -17.37 1.45
CA LEU A 169 20.35 -17.87 2.82
C LEU A 169 20.17 -19.39 2.90
N LYS A 170 19.31 -19.96 2.04
CA LYS A 170 19.11 -21.42 1.97
C LYS A 170 20.37 -22.14 1.51
N SER A 171 21.16 -21.57 0.59
CA SER A 171 22.43 -22.18 0.18
C SER A 171 23.44 -22.19 1.34
N TYR A 172 23.48 -21.14 2.18
CA TYR A 172 24.28 -21.18 3.40
C TYR A 172 23.78 -22.23 4.41
N ALA A 173 22.46 -22.41 4.54
CA ALA A 173 21.85 -23.33 5.50
C ALA A 173 22.09 -24.82 5.20
N GLN A 174 22.74 -25.16 4.08
CA GLN A 174 23.20 -26.53 3.77
C GLN A 174 24.22 -27.05 4.80
N GLU A 175 25.05 -26.17 5.39
CA GLU A 175 25.96 -26.54 6.48
C GLU A 175 25.21 -26.57 7.82
N ASP A 176 25.09 -27.78 8.39
CA ASP A 176 24.24 -28.04 9.57
C ASP A 176 24.66 -27.21 10.79
N ARG A 177 25.97 -27.01 10.99
CA ARG A 177 26.48 -26.20 12.12
C ARG A 177 26.14 -24.72 11.97
N LEU A 178 26.25 -24.17 10.76
CA LEU A 178 25.84 -22.79 10.49
C LEU A 178 24.34 -22.60 10.73
N ARG A 179 23.53 -23.54 10.24
CA ARG A 179 22.08 -23.55 10.46
C ARG A 179 21.74 -23.53 11.95
N ARG A 180 22.38 -24.39 12.76
CA ARG A 180 22.20 -24.43 14.22
C ARG A 180 22.70 -23.16 14.90
N LEU A 181 23.81 -22.58 14.45
CA LEU A 181 24.35 -21.33 14.99
C LEU A 181 23.35 -20.19 14.81
N VAL A 182 22.79 -20.07 13.61
CA VAL A 182 21.72 -19.09 13.32
C VAL A 182 20.50 -19.30 14.23
N HIS A 183 20.09 -20.55 14.46
CA HIS A 183 18.99 -20.85 15.39
C HIS A 183 19.30 -20.39 16.81
N MET A 184 20.52 -20.63 17.32
CA MET A 184 20.89 -20.23 18.68
C MET A 184 20.96 -18.71 18.83
N VAL A 185 21.58 -18.00 17.88
CA VAL A 185 21.64 -16.52 17.88
C VAL A 185 20.24 -15.93 17.83
N LYS A 186 19.38 -16.41 16.92
CA LYS A 186 18.00 -15.91 16.82
C LYS A 186 17.15 -16.26 18.04
N TYR A 187 17.37 -17.43 18.65
CA TYR A 187 16.67 -17.85 19.86
C TYR A 187 17.02 -16.91 21.01
N TRP A 188 18.31 -16.67 21.24
CA TRP A 188 18.79 -15.69 22.19
C TRP A 188 18.20 -14.30 21.92
N ALA A 189 18.37 -13.77 20.70
CA ALA A 189 17.89 -12.43 20.35
C ALA A 189 16.37 -12.27 20.55
N SER A 190 15.59 -13.32 20.26
CA SER A 190 14.14 -13.33 20.49
C SER A 190 13.79 -13.31 21.98
N ARG A 191 14.40 -14.20 22.79
CA ARG A 191 14.17 -14.28 24.24
C ARG A 191 14.54 -12.97 24.96
N ARG A 192 15.55 -12.29 24.44
CA ARG A 192 16.05 -11.02 24.98
C ARG A 192 15.35 -9.78 24.40
N GLY A 193 14.36 -9.95 23.53
CA GLY A 193 13.57 -8.85 23.00
C GLY A 193 14.30 -7.94 22.01
N ILE A 194 15.42 -8.38 21.42
CA ILE A 194 16.25 -7.63 20.47
C ILE A 194 16.12 -8.12 19.02
N ASN A 195 15.01 -8.80 18.72
CA ASN A 195 14.69 -9.38 17.41
C ASN A 195 13.37 -8.85 16.80
N ASN A 196 13.03 -7.58 17.04
CA ASN A 196 11.86 -6.91 16.48
C ASN A 196 12.20 -5.55 15.84
N ALA A 197 12.25 -5.52 14.51
CA ALA A 197 12.49 -4.29 13.75
C ALA A 197 11.41 -3.22 13.90
N PHE A 198 10.17 -3.61 14.23
CA PHE A 198 9.10 -2.65 14.49
C PHE A 198 9.34 -1.87 15.79
N ASP A 199 9.85 -2.54 16.82
CA ASP A 199 10.19 -1.95 18.12
C ASP A 199 11.53 -1.20 18.11
N GLY A 200 12.23 -1.22 16.96
CA GLY A 200 13.48 -0.50 16.77
C GLY A 200 14.73 -1.30 17.13
N SER A 201 14.70 -2.64 17.07
CA SER A 201 15.90 -3.49 17.16
C SER A 201 16.25 -4.11 15.80
N LEU A 202 17.24 -5.00 15.74
CA LEU A 202 17.56 -5.74 14.53
C LEU A 202 16.47 -6.75 14.16
N SER A 203 16.29 -6.98 12.86
CA SER A 203 15.41 -8.03 12.34
C SER A 203 16.07 -9.41 12.40
N SER A 204 15.25 -10.47 12.35
CA SER A 204 15.76 -11.85 12.21
C SER A 204 16.64 -12.05 10.98
N TYR A 205 16.40 -11.28 9.91
CA TYR A 205 17.22 -11.30 8.70
C TYR A 205 18.61 -10.71 8.99
N ALA A 206 18.68 -9.55 9.66
CA ALA A 206 19.95 -8.92 10.02
C ALA A 206 20.78 -9.80 10.97
N TRP A 207 20.17 -10.44 11.98
CA TRP A 207 20.83 -11.41 12.84
C TRP A 207 21.39 -12.63 12.08
N THR A 208 20.69 -13.05 11.02
CA THR A 208 21.16 -14.13 10.15
C THR A 208 22.40 -13.69 9.36
N LEU A 209 22.42 -12.48 8.81
CA LEU A 209 23.58 -11.95 8.08
C LEU A 209 24.80 -11.77 9.00
N LEU A 210 24.60 -11.27 10.23
CA LEU A 210 25.66 -11.21 11.24
C LEU A 210 26.27 -12.59 11.50
N THR A 211 25.42 -13.60 11.62
CA THR A 211 25.88 -14.97 11.87
C THR A 211 26.65 -15.55 10.68
N ILE A 212 26.20 -15.29 9.44
CA ILE A 212 26.88 -15.73 8.22
C ILE A 212 28.23 -15.02 8.07
N GLN A 213 28.29 -13.70 8.29
CA GLN A 213 29.55 -12.94 8.27
C GLN A 213 30.53 -13.49 9.29
N HIS A 214 30.06 -13.82 10.50
CA HIS A 214 30.90 -14.46 11.50
C HIS A 214 31.43 -15.82 11.01
N ALA A 215 30.58 -16.64 10.40
CA ALA A 215 30.95 -17.93 9.83
C ALA A 215 31.94 -17.84 8.65
N GLN A 216 31.95 -16.75 7.90
CA GLN A 216 32.95 -16.48 6.86
C GLN A 216 34.31 -16.07 7.47
N LEU A 217 34.30 -15.43 8.64
CA LEU A 217 35.49 -14.87 9.28
C LEU A 217 36.16 -15.79 10.32
N VAL A 218 35.53 -16.89 10.73
CA VAL A 218 36.20 -17.89 11.57
C VAL A 218 37.33 -18.56 10.80
N GLN A 219 38.34 -19.08 11.50
CA GLN A 219 39.49 -19.72 10.87
C GLN A 219 39.67 -21.14 11.42
N PRO A 220 39.58 -22.20 10.58
CA PRO A 220 39.21 -22.17 9.15
C PRO A 220 37.76 -21.66 8.92
N ALA A 221 37.45 -21.10 7.74
CA ALA A 221 36.12 -20.56 7.44
C ALA A 221 35.03 -21.65 7.49
N LEU A 222 33.93 -21.39 8.21
CA LEU A 222 32.77 -22.29 8.27
C LEU A 222 31.92 -22.18 7.01
N ALA A 223 31.87 -21.00 6.37
CA ALA A 223 31.14 -20.77 5.14
C ALA A 223 31.93 -19.93 4.13
N PRO A 224 31.84 -20.21 2.81
CA PRO A 224 32.51 -19.44 1.77
C PRO A 224 31.75 -18.15 1.45
N ASN A 225 32.36 -17.29 0.62
CA ASN A 225 31.60 -16.24 -0.06
C ASN A 225 30.82 -16.83 -1.24
N ARG A 226 29.48 -16.88 -1.13
CA ARG A 226 28.60 -17.44 -2.15
C ARG A 226 28.37 -16.54 -3.37
N GLN A 227 28.79 -15.28 -3.33
CA GLN A 227 28.61 -14.33 -4.43
C GLN A 227 29.92 -14.05 -5.17
N GLU A 228 31.02 -14.61 -4.70
CA GLU A 228 32.32 -14.49 -5.34
C GLU A 228 32.36 -15.28 -6.66
N ASN A 229 32.91 -14.68 -7.71
CA ASN A 229 33.13 -15.32 -9.02
C ASN A 229 31.87 -15.97 -9.64
N CYS A 230 30.67 -15.50 -9.28
CA CYS A 230 29.40 -16.03 -9.78
C CYS A 230 28.96 -15.34 -11.07
N PRO A 231 28.30 -16.04 -12.02
CA PRO A 231 27.71 -15.42 -13.20
C PRO A 231 26.67 -14.37 -12.82
N SER A 232 26.77 -13.19 -13.43
CA SER A 232 25.81 -12.10 -13.22
C SER A 232 24.39 -12.52 -13.63
N LYS A 233 23.42 -12.23 -12.77
CA LYS A 233 22.01 -12.54 -12.96
C LYS A 233 21.19 -11.28 -12.71
N PRO A 234 21.01 -10.40 -13.71
CA PRO A 234 20.31 -9.14 -13.52
C PRO A 234 18.80 -9.36 -13.30
N LEU A 235 18.27 -8.71 -12.26
CA LEU A 235 16.86 -8.66 -11.91
C LEU A 235 16.41 -7.19 -11.87
N SER A 236 15.58 -6.79 -12.81
CA SER A 236 14.95 -5.46 -12.77
C SER A 236 13.71 -5.47 -11.87
N PHE A 237 13.72 -4.61 -10.86
CA PHE A 237 12.67 -4.46 -9.85
C PHE A 237 12.53 -2.99 -9.41
N GLN A 238 11.29 -2.48 -9.37
CA GLN A 238 10.98 -1.08 -8.97
C GLN A 238 11.78 0.01 -9.72
N GLY A 239 12.12 -0.23 -10.98
CA GLY A 239 12.91 0.72 -11.78
C GLY A 239 14.42 0.73 -11.45
N LYS A 240 14.89 -0.17 -10.58
CA LYS A 240 16.30 -0.48 -10.35
C LYS A 240 16.63 -1.86 -10.90
N THR A 241 17.89 -2.11 -11.24
CA THR A 241 18.39 -3.43 -11.63
C THR A 241 19.39 -3.89 -10.57
N PHE A 242 19.17 -5.09 -10.05
CA PHE A 242 20.00 -5.73 -9.02
C PHE A 242 20.66 -6.97 -9.62
N ASP A 243 21.91 -7.24 -9.27
CA ASP A 243 22.53 -8.52 -9.61
C ASP A 243 22.23 -9.53 -8.50
N VAL A 244 21.50 -10.59 -8.82
CA VAL A 244 21.10 -11.64 -7.87
C VAL A 244 21.85 -12.96 -8.11
N GLY A 245 23.03 -12.88 -8.73
CA GLY A 245 23.91 -14.03 -8.94
C GLY A 245 24.54 -14.53 -7.64
N PHE A 246 24.47 -15.83 -7.39
CA PHE A 246 25.17 -16.51 -6.31
C PHE A 246 25.34 -18.01 -6.66
N ASN A 247 26.27 -18.68 -6.00
CA ASN A 247 26.52 -20.11 -6.11
C ASN A 247 25.66 -20.88 -5.10
N ASP A 248 24.82 -21.79 -5.59
CA ASP A 248 23.94 -22.65 -4.80
C ASP A 248 24.41 -24.12 -4.68
N ASP A 249 25.59 -24.46 -5.25
CA ASP A 249 26.21 -25.78 -5.16
C ASP A 249 26.52 -26.17 -3.70
N ASP A 250 26.62 -27.47 -3.43
CA ASP A 250 27.06 -27.94 -2.12
C ASP A 250 28.54 -27.55 -1.87
N PHE A 251 28.83 -27.05 -0.67
CA PHE A 251 30.20 -26.75 -0.24
C PHE A 251 30.59 -27.59 0.98
N LYS A 252 31.90 -27.72 1.19
CA LYS A 252 32.49 -28.35 2.36
C LYS A 252 33.41 -27.36 3.05
N THR A 253 33.57 -27.53 4.35
CA THR A 253 34.43 -26.70 5.19
C THR A 253 35.43 -27.58 5.92
N GLU A 254 36.66 -27.08 6.08
CA GLU A 254 37.70 -27.69 6.91
C GLU A 254 37.54 -27.34 8.40
N ASN A 255 36.62 -26.42 8.73
CA ASN A 255 36.35 -26.04 10.10
C ASN A 255 35.80 -27.23 10.89
N THR A 256 36.36 -27.51 12.06
CA THR A 256 35.92 -28.59 12.96
C THR A 256 35.42 -28.09 14.32
N GLN A 257 35.27 -26.77 14.49
CA GLN A 257 34.81 -26.17 15.74
C GLN A 257 33.40 -26.65 16.10
N SER A 258 33.18 -26.81 17.40
CA SER A 258 31.88 -27.16 17.94
C SER A 258 30.90 -25.98 17.88
N LEU A 259 29.61 -26.26 18.06
CA LEU A 259 28.59 -25.22 18.02
C LEU A 259 28.78 -24.20 19.15
N ALA A 260 29.07 -24.68 20.37
CA ALA A 260 29.39 -23.83 21.51
C ALA A 260 30.62 -22.94 21.25
N SER A 261 31.69 -23.49 20.66
CA SER A 261 32.89 -22.70 20.31
C SER A 261 32.56 -21.59 19.30
N LEU A 262 31.81 -21.92 18.26
CA LEU A 262 31.37 -20.93 17.26
C LEU A 262 30.50 -19.84 17.89
N LEU A 263 29.57 -20.23 18.77
CA LEU A 263 28.66 -19.31 19.45
C LEU A 263 29.40 -18.37 20.42
N ILE A 264 30.36 -18.88 21.20
CA ILE A 264 31.23 -18.05 22.05
C ILE A 264 32.00 -17.05 21.19
N SER A 265 32.62 -17.52 20.10
CA SER A 265 33.40 -16.65 19.21
C SER A 265 32.53 -15.62 18.46
N PHE A 266 31.24 -15.91 18.27
CA PHE A 266 30.28 -14.95 17.71
C PHE A 266 30.07 -13.76 18.65
N PHE A 267 29.78 -14.04 19.93
CA PHE A 267 29.58 -13.00 20.94
C PHE A 267 30.86 -12.20 21.18
N ASP A 268 31.99 -12.89 21.32
CA ASP A 268 33.30 -12.26 21.44
C ASP A 268 33.58 -11.31 20.26
N ARG A 269 33.36 -11.76 19.02
CA ARG A 269 33.60 -10.92 17.83
C ARG A 269 32.79 -9.63 17.87
N TYR A 270 31.47 -9.71 18.04
CA TYR A 270 30.60 -8.54 17.89
C TYR A 270 30.56 -7.62 19.11
N ALA A 271 30.99 -8.12 20.27
CA ALA A 271 31.09 -7.30 21.48
C ALA A 271 32.47 -6.65 21.64
N THR A 272 33.57 -7.32 21.25
CA THR A 272 34.95 -6.86 21.57
C THR A 272 35.80 -6.54 20.36
N ARG A 273 35.60 -7.22 19.22
CA ARG A 273 36.50 -7.13 18.04
C ARG A 273 35.90 -6.41 16.84
N TRP A 274 34.60 -6.12 16.86
CA TRP A 274 33.89 -5.50 15.74
C TRP A 274 33.74 -4.01 15.97
N ASP A 275 34.41 -3.22 15.15
CA ASP A 275 34.31 -1.77 15.19
C ASP A 275 33.17 -1.29 14.28
N TRP A 276 32.03 -0.94 14.89
CA TRP A 276 30.85 -0.45 14.17
C TRP A 276 31.06 0.90 13.46
N GLU A 277 32.08 1.68 13.82
CA GLU A 277 32.39 2.96 13.17
C GLU A 277 33.16 2.78 11.85
N SER A 278 34.03 1.77 11.78
CA SER A 278 34.89 1.52 10.62
C SER A 278 34.47 0.31 9.76
N MET A 279 33.67 -0.61 10.30
CA MET A 279 33.32 -1.88 9.66
C MET A 279 31.82 -2.01 9.36
N VAL A 280 31.54 -2.59 8.18
CA VAL A 280 30.20 -2.93 7.68
C VAL A 280 30.13 -4.44 7.50
N VAL A 281 29.05 -5.03 7.99
CA VAL A 281 28.76 -6.46 7.77
C VAL A 281 28.34 -6.65 6.32
N SER A 282 29.10 -7.44 5.56
CA SER A 282 28.93 -7.63 4.11
C SER A 282 29.23 -9.07 3.69
N ILE A 283 28.20 -9.92 3.73
CA ILE A 283 28.36 -11.34 3.39
C ILE A 283 28.75 -11.58 1.92
N ARG A 284 28.51 -10.59 1.04
CA ARG A 284 28.86 -10.64 -0.39
C ARG A 284 30.34 -10.40 -0.65
N ASN A 285 31.06 -9.79 0.31
CA ASN A 285 32.50 -9.60 0.24
C ASN A 285 33.25 -10.73 0.93
N GLY A 286 32.59 -11.50 1.82
CA GLY A 286 33.21 -12.55 2.62
C GLY A 286 34.01 -12.03 3.82
N GLU A 287 34.23 -10.72 3.89
CA GLU A 287 34.98 -10.03 4.92
C GLU A 287 34.29 -8.72 5.34
N ALA A 288 34.78 -8.11 6.43
CA ALA A 288 34.30 -6.81 6.87
C ALA A 288 34.57 -5.75 5.80
N HIS A 289 33.54 -5.04 5.36
CA HIS A 289 33.71 -3.94 4.41
C HIS A 289 33.93 -2.61 5.14
N SER A 290 34.65 -1.67 4.53
CA SER A 290 34.93 -0.38 5.18
C SER A 290 33.74 0.58 5.06
N THR A 291 33.34 1.20 6.17
CA THR A 291 32.32 2.28 6.19
C THR A 291 32.70 3.43 5.26
N LYS A 292 33.98 3.80 5.21
CA LYS A 292 34.53 4.83 4.31
C LYS A 292 34.37 4.45 2.84
N ALA A 293 34.69 3.21 2.47
CA ALA A 293 34.54 2.73 1.10
C ALA A 293 33.06 2.72 0.66
N LYS A 294 32.19 2.33 1.60
CA LYS A 294 30.74 2.27 1.38
C LYS A 294 30.04 3.64 1.47
N LYS A 295 30.71 4.65 2.02
CA LYS A 295 30.11 5.94 2.42
C LYS A 295 28.97 5.76 3.43
N TRP A 296 29.11 4.79 4.32
CA TRP A 296 28.19 4.49 5.43
C TRP A 296 28.86 4.85 6.76
N ASN A 297 29.45 6.04 6.82
CA ASN A 297 29.93 6.57 8.09
C ASN A 297 28.69 6.92 8.93
N HIS A 298 28.74 6.66 10.24
CA HIS A 298 27.68 7.08 11.15
C HIS A 298 27.45 8.59 11.02
N THR A 299 26.18 8.99 10.90
CA THR A 299 25.79 10.41 10.89
C THR A 299 24.63 10.64 11.85
N GLY A 300 24.60 11.83 12.44
CA GLY A 300 23.66 12.19 13.50
C GLY A 300 24.20 11.88 14.90
N PRO A 301 23.36 12.03 15.93
CA PRO A 301 23.76 11.82 17.32
C PRO A 301 24.09 10.35 17.60
N LEU A 302 24.91 10.11 18.63
CA LEU A 302 25.16 8.77 19.14
C LEU A 302 23.92 8.24 19.88
N PRO A 303 23.70 6.90 19.94
CA PRO A 303 22.59 6.32 20.69
C PRO A 303 22.49 6.84 22.13
N LEU A 304 23.63 7.04 22.80
CA LEU A 304 23.69 7.58 24.16
C LEU A 304 23.15 9.02 24.25
N GLU A 305 23.46 9.88 23.28
CA GLU A 305 23.00 11.28 23.23
C GLU A 305 21.48 11.34 23.02
N VAL A 306 20.94 10.44 22.21
CA VAL A 306 19.49 10.36 21.95
C VAL A 306 18.72 9.89 23.17
N VAL A 307 19.17 8.82 23.84
CA VAL A 307 18.45 8.30 25.02
C VAL A 307 18.54 9.25 26.22
N THR A 308 19.60 10.05 26.31
CA THR A 308 19.75 11.07 27.37
C THR A 308 19.03 12.38 27.06
N GLY A 309 18.47 12.51 25.86
CA GLY A 309 17.72 13.70 25.43
C GLY A 309 18.61 14.90 25.10
N VAL A 310 19.90 14.67 24.83
CA VAL A 310 20.85 15.71 24.40
C VAL A 310 20.56 16.14 22.96
N ASP A 311 20.19 15.18 22.09
CA ASP A 311 19.83 15.42 20.70
C ASP A 311 18.71 14.44 20.28
N ASP A 312 17.66 14.93 19.61
CA ASP A 312 16.55 14.13 19.09
C ASP A 312 16.65 13.84 17.58
N GLY A 313 17.82 14.12 17.00
CA GLY A 313 18.17 13.92 15.61
C GLY A 313 18.12 12.47 15.16
N ARG A 314 17.99 12.30 13.84
CA ARG A 314 17.96 10.97 13.22
C ARG A 314 19.38 10.41 13.14
N MET A 315 19.54 9.19 13.64
CA MET A 315 20.76 8.41 13.48
C MET A 315 20.74 7.62 12.16
N GLU A 316 21.89 7.53 11.50
CA GLU A 316 22.09 6.66 10.33
C GLU A 316 23.37 5.85 10.48
N HIS A 317 23.34 4.58 10.06
CA HIS A 317 24.50 3.68 10.07
C HIS A 317 25.10 3.41 11.46
N VAL A 318 24.26 3.22 12.48
CA VAL A 318 24.69 2.90 13.86
C VAL A 318 25.32 1.51 13.96
N MET A 319 24.78 0.53 13.23
CA MET A 319 25.27 -0.86 13.21
C MET A 319 25.24 -1.39 11.78
N PRO A 320 26.03 -0.83 10.85
CA PRO A 320 25.78 -0.97 9.41
C PRO A 320 25.87 -2.43 8.94
N ILE A 321 24.76 -2.92 8.37
CA ILE A 321 24.64 -4.28 7.82
C ILE A 321 24.12 -4.19 6.40
N GLU A 322 24.94 -4.61 5.44
CA GLU A 322 24.64 -4.53 4.00
C GLU A 322 23.70 -5.67 3.58
N ASP A 323 22.64 -5.34 2.83
CA ASP A 323 21.88 -6.34 2.08
C ASP A 323 22.72 -6.87 0.89
N PRO A 324 22.80 -8.20 0.72
CA PRO A 324 23.68 -8.83 -0.28
C PRO A 324 23.30 -8.55 -1.74
N PHE A 325 22.08 -8.06 -2.03
CA PHE A 325 21.65 -7.74 -3.39
C PHE A 325 21.23 -6.26 -3.56
N ASP A 326 20.53 -5.66 -2.59
CA ASP A 326 20.29 -4.21 -2.54
C ASP A 326 21.43 -3.54 -1.78
N HIS A 327 22.58 -3.37 -2.43
CA HIS A 327 23.79 -2.88 -1.76
C HIS A 327 23.60 -1.49 -1.13
N GLU A 328 22.63 -0.68 -1.55
CA GLU A 328 22.30 0.62 -0.94
C GLU A 328 21.48 0.50 0.35
N HIS A 329 20.99 -0.69 0.68
CA HIS A 329 20.14 -0.93 1.83
C HIS A 329 20.96 -1.36 3.06
N ASP A 330 21.07 -0.44 4.02
CA ASP A 330 21.48 -0.77 5.38
C ASP A 330 20.30 -1.32 6.18
N LEU A 331 20.43 -2.54 6.70
CA LEU A 331 19.41 -3.21 7.50
C LEU A 331 19.29 -2.62 8.92
N SER A 332 20.30 -1.89 9.39
CA SER A 332 20.30 -1.27 10.72
C SER A 332 19.56 0.06 10.78
N ARG A 333 19.11 0.60 9.63
CA ARG A 333 18.35 1.86 9.56
C ARG A 333 17.05 1.89 10.39
N VAL A 334 16.56 0.74 10.82
CA VAL A 334 15.36 0.58 11.66
C VAL A 334 15.70 0.62 13.15
N VAL A 335 16.98 0.48 13.51
CA VAL A 335 17.45 0.43 14.88
C VAL A 335 17.35 1.82 15.48
N ARG A 336 16.58 1.93 16.57
CA ARG A 336 16.46 3.16 17.38
C ARG A 336 17.55 3.18 18.44
N ALA A 337 17.71 4.33 19.11
CA ALA A 337 18.74 4.52 20.11
C ALA A 337 18.63 3.52 21.26
N GLU A 338 17.41 3.30 21.76
CA GLU A 338 17.14 2.31 22.80
C GLU A 338 17.42 0.89 22.35
N GLY A 339 17.14 0.58 21.07
CA GLY A 339 17.42 -0.72 20.48
C GLY A 339 18.92 -0.98 20.33
N ALA A 340 19.69 0.02 19.88
CA ALA A 340 21.15 -0.06 19.80
C ALA A 340 21.77 -0.24 21.19
N MET A 341 21.34 0.54 22.18
CA MET A 341 21.78 0.42 23.57
C MET A 341 21.45 -0.97 24.13
N SER A 342 20.24 -1.49 23.90
CA SER A 342 19.84 -2.84 24.33
C SER A 342 20.65 -3.94 23.66
N ILE A 343 20.99 -3.80 22.37
CA ILE A 343 21.83 -4.79 21.67
C ILE A 343 23.25 -4.81 22.26
N GLN A 344 23.84 -3.63 22.48
CA GLN A 344 25.18 -3.52 23.07
C GLN A 344 25.20 -4.05 24.51
N ASP A 345 24.22 -3.70 25.34
CA ASP A 345 24.09 -4.22 26.70
C ASP A 345 23.99 -5.76 26.72
N GLU A 346 23.19 -6.34 25.83
CA GLU A 346 23.03 -7.78 25.73
C GLU A 346 24.32 -8.49 25.26
N PHE A 347 25.11 -7.88 24.37
CA PHE A 347 26.44 -8.38 24.03
C PHE A 347 27.38 -8.42 25.24
N MET A 348 27.45 -7.32 26.01
CA MET A 348 28.27 -7.22 27.22
C MET A 348 27.80 -8.19 28.31
N ARG A 349 26.48 -8.34 28.45
CA ARG A 349 25.87 -9.30 29.37
C ARG A 349 26.28 -10.74 29.02
N VAL A 350 26.21 -11.12 27.74
CA VAL A 350 26.54 -12.48 27.31
C VAL A 350 28.01 -12.78 27.58
N ILE A 351 28.93 -11.86 27.27
CA ILE A 351 30.36 -12.05 27.56
C ILE A 351 30.60 -12.25 29.05
N THR A 352 29.99 -11.40 29.88
CA THR A 352 30.11 -11.51 31.35
C THR A 352 29.60 -12.87 31.83
N MET A 353 28.41 -13.29 31.39
CA MET A 353 27.83 -14.58 31.77
C MET A 353 28.62 -15.79 31.27
N LEU A 354 29.20 -15.72 30.07
CA LEU A 354 30.07 -16.77 29.54
C LEU A 354 31.36 -16.88 30.36
N SER A 355 31.95 -15.76 30.77
CA SER A 355 33.14 -15.75 31.63
C SER A 355 32.87 -16.31 33.04
N GLU A 356 31.65 -16.13 33.56
CA GLU A 356 31.18 -16.69 34.82
C GLU A 356 30.78 -18.18 34.73
N GLY A 357 30.77 -18.77 33.53
CA GLY A 357 30.38 -20.16 33.31
C GLY A 357 28.87 -20.41 33.47
N LYS A 358 28.00 -19.43 33.20
CA LYS A 358 26.54 -19.59 33.25
C LYS A 358 26.02 -20.54 32.17
N SER A 359 24.87 -21.15 32.37
CA SER A 359 24.30 -22.07 31.37
C SER A 359 23.67 -21.31 30.19
N TRP A 360 23.45 -21.99 29.07
CA TRP A 360 22.72 -21.40 27.94
C TRP A 360 21.28 -20.99 28.31
N HIS A 361 20.69 -21.70 29.28
CA HIS A 361 19.37 -21.38 29.78
C HIS A 361 19.33 -20.01 30.45
N ASP A 362 20.30 -19.71 31.32
CA ASP A 362 20.42 -18.44 32.02
C ASP A 362 20.71 -17.29 31.03
N ILE A 363 21.57 -17.54 30.04
CA ILE A 363 21.89 -16.57 28.98
C ILE A 363 20.65 -16.18 28.14
N CYS A 364 19.71 -17.11 27.98
CA CYS A 364 18.47 -16.94 27.21
C CYS A 364 17.22 -16.76 28.09
N GLU A 365 17.40 -16.39 29.36
CA GLU A 365 16.29 -16.02 30.23
C GLU A 365 15.43 -14.95 29.53
N PRO A 366 14.09 -15.06 29.50
CA PRO A 366 13.28 -14.12 28.75
C PRO A 366 13.13 -12.80 29.51
N VAL A 367 13.13 -11.67 28.79
CA VAL A 367 12.89 -10.34 29.40
C VAL A 367 11.38 -10.09 29.62
N PHE A 368 10.52 -10.88 28.97
CA PHE A 368 9.06 -10.75 29.05
C PHE A 368 8.41 -12.11 29.33
N GLU A 369 7.26 -12.12 30.02
CA GLU A 369 6.42 -13.32 30.13
C GLU A 369 6.02 -13.77 28.72
N ILE A 370 6.32 -15.03 28.38
CA ILE A 370 5.86 -15.64 27.14
C ILE A 370 4.63 -16.44 27.51
N ASP A 371 3.47 -16.03 27.00
CA ASP A 371 2.25 -16.83 27.09
C ASP A 371 2.53 -18.20 26.46
N GLU A 372 2.58 -19.25 27.27
CA GLU A 372 2.71 -20.61 26.76
C GLU A 372 1.45 -20.95 25.95
N GLU A 373 1.61 -21.19 24.65
CA GLU A 373 0.49 -21.68 23.81
C GLU A 373 -0.07 -22.97 24.45
N PRO A 374 -1.40 -23.13 24.54
CA PRO A 374 -2.01 -24.31 25.15
C PRO A 374 -1.51 -25.60 24.49
N ASP A 375 -1.31 -26.64 25.31
CA ASP A 375 -0.73 -27.93 24.90
C ASP A 375 -1.34 -28.52 23.61
N ASP A 376 -2.64 -28.37 23.42
CA ASP A 376 -3.32 -28.69 22.16
C ASP A 376 -4.65 -27.95 21.96
N LEU A 377 -5.19 -28.07 20.74
CA LEU A 377 -6.45 -27.47 20.29
C LEU A 377 -7.69 -27.96 21.08
N PHE A 378 -7.61 -29.04 21.85
CA PHE A 378 -8.76 -29.68 22.50
C PHE A 378 -8.67 -29.64 24.04
N HIS A 379 -7.73 -28.89 24.61
CA HIS A 379 -7.43 -28.89 26.03
C HIS A 379 -8.66 -28.63 26.92
N ASP A 380 -9.44 -27.60 26.58
CA ASP A 380 -10.72 -27.20 27.20
C ASP A 380 -11.85 -28.23 27.05
N LEU A 381 -11.86 -29.00 25.96
CA LEU A 381 -12.91 -29.96 25.64
C LEU A 381 -12.76 -31.31 26.36
N ARG A 382 -11.65 -31.50 27.10
CA ARG A 382 -11.37 -32.73 27.86
C ARG A 382 -12.28 -32.90 29.07
N SER A 383 -12.77 -31.81 29.66
CA SER A 383 -13.66 -31.81 30.83
C SER A 383 -15.15 -31.69 30.48
N THR A 384 -15.50 -31.43 29.22
CA THR A 384 -16.89 -31.19 28.78
C THR A 384 -17.64 -32.50 28.52
N SER A 385 -18.93 -32.55 28.88
CA SER A 385 -19.78 -33.73 28.65
C SER A 385 -20.17 -33.90 27.16
N LYS A 386 -20.49 -35.14 26.74
CA LYS A 386 -20.88 -35.42 25.35
C LYS A 386 -22.20 -34.75 24.94
N ASP A 387 -23.16 -34.69 25.87
CA ASP A 387 -24.48 -34.09 25.63
C ASP A 387 -24.35 -32.58 25.45
N GLU A 388 -23.51 -31.93 26.27
CA GLU A 388 -23.21 -30.51 26.14
C GLU A 388 -22.51 -30.16 24.82
N ILE A 389 -21.59 -31.01 24.35
CA ILE A 389 -20.97 -30.87 23.02
C ILE A 389 -22.01 -31.02 21.91
N ALA A 390 -22.96 -31.95 22.05
CA ALA A 390 -24.02 -32.17 21.06
C ALA A 390 -25.00 -30.99 20.98
N THR A 391 -25.45 -30.46 22.12
CA THR A 391 -26.29 -29.26 22.18
C THR A 391 -25.56 -28.04 21.62
N ARG A 392 -24.27 -27.87 21.94
CA ARG A 392 -23.45 -26.79 21.39
C ARG A 392 -23.32 -26.91 19.86
N LEU A 393 -23.14 -28.12 19.32
CA LEU A 393 -23.11 -28.36 17.88
C LEU A 393 -24.42 -28.00 17.19
N GLU A 394 -25.57 -28.36 17.78
CA GLU A 394 -26.89 -28.03 17.24
C GLU A 394 -27.10 -26.51 17.17
N ASN A 395 -26.81 -25.80 18.27
CA ASN A 395 -26.89 -24.34 18.34
C ASN A 395 -25.96 -23.66 17.33
N LEU A 396 -24.71 -24.12 17.22
CA LEU A 396 -23.76 -23.56 16.26
C LEU A 396 -24.20 -23.78 14.81
N ARG A 397 -24.80 -24.94 14.49
CA ARG A 397 -25.33 -25.23 13.15
C ARG A 397 -26.53 -24.35 12.82
N ALA A 398 -27.43 -24.12 13.77
CA ALA A 398 -28.56 -23.21 13.60
C ALA A 398 -28.07 -21.77 13.32
N ASN A 399 -27.14 -21.28 14.13
CA ASN A 399 -26.52 -19.96 13.94
C ASN A 399 -25.80 -19.85 12.58
N LEU A 400 -25.15 -20.92 12.12
CA LEU A 400 -24.47 -20.93 10.83
C LEU A 400 -25.45 -20.72 9.66
N VAL A 401 -26.62 -21.37 9.70
CA VAL A 401 -27.66 -21.21 8.67
C VAL A 401 -28.20 -19.78 8.66
N GLU A 402 -28.41 -19.20 9.84
CA GLU A 402 -28.85 -17.80 9.97
C GLU A 402 -27.84 -16.82 9.35
N VAL A 403 -26.57 -16.93 9.73
CA VAL A 403 -25.49 -16.09 9.21
C VAL A 403 -25.34 -16.26 7.69
N GLU A 404 -25.48 -17.48 7.15
CA GLU A 404 -25.47 -17.72 5.70
C GLU A 404 -26.66 -17.07 4.98
N GLY A 405 -27.82 -16.96 5.64
CA GLY A 405 -28.95 -16.16 5.17
C GLY A 405 -28.59 -14.67 5.10
N GLN A 406 -28.13 -14.11 6.21
CA GLN A 406 -27.76 -12.69 6.30
C GLN A 406 -26.69 -12.28 5.28
N ILE A 407 -25.69 -13.14 5.03
CA ILE A 407 -24.68 -12.89 3.98
C ILE A 407 -25.33 -12.80 2.60
N ARG A 408 -26.24 -13.73 2.25
CA ARG A 408 -26.91 -13.71 0.94
C ARG A 408 -27.71 -12.41 0.74
N ASP A 409 -28.44 -11.99 1.77
CA ASP A 409 -29.26 -10.79 1.71
C ASP A 409 -28.39 -9.54 1.57
N LEU A 410 -27.35 -9.39 2.41
CA LEU A 410 -26.42 -8.26 2.33
C LEU A 410 -25.65 -8.20 0.99
N VAL A 411 -25.25 -9.35 0.44
CA VAL A 411 -24.60 -9.44 -0.88
C VAL A 411 -25.57 -9.00 -1.98
N GLY A 412 -26.84 -9.39 -1.89
CA GLY A 412 -27.90 -8.92 -2.77
C GLY A 412 -28.10 -7.41 -2.70
N GLU A 413 -28.25 -6.86 -1.49
CA GLU A 413 -28.37 -5.40 -1.27
C GLU A 413 -27.18 -4.63 -1.81
N ARG A 414 -25.96 -5.16 -1.61
CA ARG A 414 -24.74 -4.57 -2.15
C ARG A 414 -24.74 -4.53 -3.68
N GLN A 415 -25.19 -5.61 -4.32
CA GLN A 415 -25.23 -5.69 -5.78
C GLN A 415 -26.25 -4.68 -6.33
N ASN A 416 -27.44 -4.59 -5.73
CA ASN A 416 -28.45 -3.59 -6.07
C ASN A 416 -27.91 -2.16 -5.86
N SER A 417 -27.24 -1.89 -4.74
CA SER A 417 -26.62 -0.60 -4.44
C SER A 417 -25.55 -0.21 -5.47
N LYS A 418 -24.78 -1.19 -5.96
CA LYS A 418 -23.77 -0.97 -7.01
C LYS A 418 -24.41 -0.62 -8.35
N GLU A 419 -25.46 -1.32 -8.74
CA GLU A 419 -26.21 -1.05 -9.97
C GLU A 419 -26.83 0.35 -9.95
N LEU A 420 -27.46 0.75 -8.84
CA LEU A 420 -27.97 2.11 -8.64
C LEU A 420 -26.84 3.15 -8.76
N LEU A 421 -25.67 2.86 -8.20
CA LEU A 421 -24.53 3.79 -8.22
C LEU A 421 -23.95 3.94 -9.64
N ASP A 422 -23.91 2.87 -10.43
CA ASP A 422 -23.47 2.90 -11.81
C ASP A 422 -24.49 3.65 -12.71
N LEU A 423 -25.80 3.47 -12.48
CA LEU A 423 -26.87 4.24 -13.12
C LEU A 423 -26.76 5.74 -12.79
N LEU A 424 -26.62 6.11 -11.52
CA LEU A 424 -26.45 7.50 -11.08
C LEU A 424 -25.21 8.16 -11.69
N ARG A 425 -24.09 7.42 -11.79
CA ARG A 425 -22.86 7.91 -12.45
C ARG A 425 -23.03 8.09 -13.95
N GLY A 426 -23.77 7.20 -14.62
CA GLY A 426 -24.15 7.34 -16.02
C GLY A 426 -24.97 8.61 -16.23
N GLY A 427 -26.05 8.77 -15.48
CA GLY A 427 -26.92 9.95 -15.54
C GLY A 427 -26.19 11.27 -15.26
N LEU A 428 -25.26 11.29 -14.30
CA LEU A 428 -24.44 12.49 -14.02
C LEU A 428 -23.48 12.85 -15.16
N ARG A 429 -22.97 11.87 -15.90
CA ARG A 429 -22.12 12.13 -17.07
C ARG A 429 -22.95 12.70 -18.23
N GLU A 430 -24.11 12.12 -18.48
CA GLU A 430 -25.02 12.58 -19.54
C GLU A 430 -25.53 13.99 -19.26
N THR A 431 -26.02 14.26 -18.05
CA THR A 431 -26.46 15.61 -17.65
C THR A 431 -25.34 16.65 -17.69
N ARG A 432 -24.09 16.26 -17.38
CA ARG A 432 -22.93 17.17 -17.49
C ARG A 432 -22.66 17.55 -18.96
N ASN A 433 -22.74 16.60 -19.89
CA ASN A 433 -22.57 16.88 -21.31
C ASN A 433 -23.67 17.84 -21.80
N VAL A 434 -24.93 17.56 -21.45
CA VAL A 434 -26.08 18.42 -21.80
C VAL A 434 -25.92 19.85 -21.23
N LYS A 435 -25.40 19.99 -20.00
CA LYS A 435 -25.11 21.31 -19.41
C LYS A 435 -23.97 22.05 -20.13
N SER A 436 -22.95 21.33 -20.58
CA SER A 436 -21.85 21.90 -21.39
C SER A 436 -22.38 22.42 -22.72
N ASP A 437 -23.17 21.60 -23.42
CA ASP A 437 -23.78 21.95 -24.72
C ASP A 437 -24.71 23.17 -24.57
N ARG A 438 -25.52 23.18 -23.50
CA ARG A 438 -26.38 24.33 -23.16
C ARG A 438 -25.56 25.61 -22.90
N GLN A 439 -24.45 25.50 -22.21
CA GLN A 439 -23.60 26.66 -21.90
C GLN A 439 -22.88 27.18 -23.16
N GLN A 440 -22.50 26.29 -24.08
CA GLN A 440 -21.97 26.65 -25.39
C GLN A 440 -23.02 27.40 -26.22
N ILE A 441 -24.24 26.84 -26.37
CA ILE A 441 -25.37 27.49 -27.06
C ILE A 441 -25.65 28.88 -26.46
N LEU A 442 -25.68 29.01 -25.13
CA LEU A 442 -25.89 30.29 -24.47
C LEU A 442 -24.75 31.30 -24.71
N SER A 443 -23.52 30.83 -24.89
CA SER A 443 -22.37 31.69 -25.20
C SER A 443 -22.44 32.26 -26.62
N GLU A 444 -23.00 31.50 -27.56
CA GLU A 444 -23.20 31.90 -28.96
C GLU A 444 -24.46 32.78 -29.11
N LEU A 445 -25.54 32.49 -28.36
CA LEU A 445 -26.80 33.23 -28.43
C LEU A 445 -26.72 34.68 -27.91
N ARG A 446 -25.86 34.95 -26.91
CA ARG A 446 -25.70 36.30 -26.31
C ARG A 446 -25.24 37.35 -27.34
N PRO A 447 -24.10 37.18 -28.04
CA PRO A 447 -23.64 38.16 -29.03
C PRO A 447 -24.61 38.28 -30.21
N LEU A 448 -25.21 37.17 -30.66
CA LEU A 448 -26.28 37.16 -31.67
C LEU A 448 -27.46 38.05 -31.26
N SER A 449 -27.92 37.91 -30.02
CA SER A 449 -29.06 38.68 -29.51
C SER A 449 -28.76 40.18 -29.39
N MET A 450 -27.53 40.54 -28.99
CA MET A 450 -27.09 41.94 -28.98
C MET A 450 -27.08 42.53 -30.40
N LYS A 451 -26.52 41.81 -31.37
CA LYS A 451 -26.41 42.28 -32.75
C LYS A 451 -27.77 42.41 -33.45
N VAL A 452 -28.71 41.50 -33.15
CA VAL A 452 -30.10 41.60 -33.61
C VAL A 452 -30.79 42.84 -33.05
N GLN A 453 -30.53 43.18 -31.78
CA GLN A 453 -31.08 44.38 -31.14
C GLN A 453 -30.48 45.67 -31.74
N GLU A 454 -29.17 45.72 -31.95
CA GLU A 454 -28.49 46.86 -32.61
C GLU A 454 -29.05 47.12 -34.01
N LEU A 455 -29.15 46.08 -34.86
CA LEU A 455 -29.69 46.22 -36.22
C LEU A 455 -31.15 46.65 -36.23
N ARG A 456 -31.92 46.21 -35.23
CA ARG A 456 -33.31 46.64 -35.06
C ARG A 456 -33.38 48.13 -34.73
N GLU A 457 -32.54 48.61 -33.82
CA GLU A 457 -32.48 50.03 -33.44
C GLU A 457 -32.05 50.92 -34.62
N VAL A 458 -31.04 50.48 -35.39
CA VAL A 458 -30.61 51.18 -36.61
C VAL A 458 -31.73 51.26 -37.64
N ARG A 459 -32.38 50.13 -37.94
CA ARG A 459 -33.50 50.07 -38.90
C ARG A 459 -34.67 50.94 -38.45
N ASP A 460 -35.11 50.77 -37.20
CA ASP A 460 -36.29 51.46 -36.67
C ASP A 460 -36.01 52.98 -36.54
N GLY A 461 -34.80 53.36 -36.16
CA GLY A 461 -34.38 54.76 -36.09
C GLY A 461 -34.27 55.44 -37.45
N ILE A 462 -33.91 54.73 -38.52
CA ILE A 462 -33.94 55.28 -39.89
C ILE A 462 -35.38 55.37 -40.40
N ASN A 463 -36.19 54.31 -40.21
CA ASN A 463 -37.57 54.28 -40.67
C ASN A 463 -38.48 55.30 -39.97
N GLN A 464 -38.20 55.65 -38.71
CA GLN A 464 -38.89 56.76 -38.04
C GLN A 464 -38.62 58.12 -38.70
N ARG A 465 -37.42 58.32 -39.26
CA ARG A 465 -37.03 59.57 -39.92
C ARG A 465 -37.43 59.62 -41.39
N ILE A 466 -37.47 58.47 -42.05
CA ILE A 466 -37.74 58.33 -43.50
C ILE A 466 -38.94 57.40 -43.68
N ALA A 467 -40.13 57.98 -43.83
CA ALA A 467 -41.36 57.23 -44.04
C ALA A 467 -41.58 56.81 -45.51
N ILE A 468 -40.83 57.39 -46.45
CA ILE A 468 -41.00 57.20 -47.88
C ILE A 468 -40.21 55.94 -48.33
N PRO A 469 -40.81 55.01 -49.09
CA PRO A 469 -40.10 53.83 -49.59
C PRO A 469 -38.92 54.17 -50.52
N THR A 470 -37.84 53.38 -50.46
CA THR A 470 -36.59 53.58 -51.24
C THR A 470 -36.84 53.77 -52.74
N LYS A 471 -37.76 52.99 -53.33
CA LYS A 471 -38.15 53.11 -54.74
C LYS A 471 -38.74 54.47 -55.08
N ARG A 472 -39.60 54.99 -54.20
CA ARG A 472 -40.28 56.28 -54.40
C ARG A 472 -39.33 57.46 -54.20
N ILE A 473 -38.37 57.34 -53.27
CA ILE A 473 -37.28 58.32 -53.13
C ILE A 473 -36.46 58.37 -54.42
N HIS A 474 -36.12 57.22 -55.00
CA HIS A 474 -35.38 57.14 -56.26
C HIS A 474 -36.15 57.76 -57.43
N GLU A 475 -37.44 57.44 -57.57
CA GLU A 475 -38.31 57.99 -58.61
C GLU A 475 -38.42 59.52 -58.52
N GLU A 476 -38.62 60.08 -57.30
CA GLU A 476 -38.64 61.54 -57.11
C GLU A 476 -37.26 62.17 -57.33
N MET A 477 -36.17 61.48 -56.98
CA MET A 477 -34.81 61.96 -57.24
C MET A 477 -34.53 62.04 -58.75
N VAL A 478 -34.91 61.03 -59.53
CA VAL A 478 -34.80 61.04 -61.01
C VAL A 478 -35.63 62.17 -61.60
N ARG A 479 -36.87 62.35 -61.13
CA ARG A 479 -37.76 63.42 -61.60
C ARG A 479 -37.20 64.82 -61.34
N ILE A 480 -36.64 65.06 -60.16
CA ILE A 480 -36.03 66.36 -59.81
C ILE A 480 -34.71 66.56 -60.57
N PHE A 481 -33.92 65.50 -60.77
CA PHE A 481 -32.71 65.56 -61.60
C PHE A 481 -33.05 65.98 -63.03
N GLU A 482 -34.01 65.31 -63.67
CA GLU A 482 -34.47 65.64 -65.02
C GLU A 482 -34.94 67.09 -65.13
N LYS A 483 -35.67 67.58 -64.10
CA LYS A 483 -36.13 68.98 -64.00
C LYS A 483 -34.97 69.97 -63.89
N LEU A 484 -33.89 69.62 -63.19
CA LEU A 484 -32.71 70.47 -63.00
C LEU A 484 -31.75 70.43 -64.20
N THR A 485 -31.75 69.34 -64.99
CA THR A 485 -30.82 69.15 -66.12
C THR A 485 -31.44 69.37 -67.50
N SER A 486 -32.76 69.56 -67.59
CA SER A 486 -33.45 69.85 -68.86
C SER A 486 -32.98 71.17 -69.47
N GLU A 487 -32.95 71.27 -70.80
CA GLU A 487 -32.61 72.53 -71.50
C GLU A 487 -33.56 73.67 -71.08
N VAL A 488 -32.98 74.77 -70.60
CA VAL A 488 -33.74 75.92 -70.10
C VAL A 488 -34.20 76.76 -71.28
N ASP A 489 -35.52 76.91 -71.42
CA ASP A 489 -36.13 77.86 -72.34
C ASP A 489 -35.83 79.30 -71.88
N VAL A 490 -35.21 80.10 -72.75
CA VAL A 490 -34.74 81.47 -72.47
C VAL A 490 -35.87 82.40 -71.99
N PHE A 491 -37.12 82.08 -72.32
CA PHE A 491 -38.31 82.84 -71.92
C PHE A 491 -38.96 82.38 -70.60
N ASN A 492 -38.55 81.23 -70.05
CA ASN A 492 -39.11 80.60 -68.84
C ASN A 492 -38.03 80.14 -67.85
N ALA A 493 -36.97 80.95 -67.69
CA ALA A 493 -35.91 80.65 -66.73
C ALA A 493 -36.45 80.64 -65.29
N PRO A 494 -36.25 79.56 -64.51
CA PRO A 494 -36.69 79.50 -63.13
C PRO A 494 -36.00 80.57 -62.29
N ASN A 495 -36.70 81.09 -61.27
CA ASN A 495 -36.09 82.04 -60.35
C ASN A 495 -35.03 81.34 -59.49
N LEU A 496 -33.97 82.08 -59.13
CA LEU A 496 -32.84 81.56 -58.35
C LEU A 496 -33.26 80.93 -57.00
N GLY A 497 -34.37 81.38 -56.40
CA GLY A 497 -34.89 80.84 -55.15
C GLY A 497 -35.54 79.46 -55.30
N VAL A 498 -36.27 79.24 -56.40
CA VAL A 498 -36.92 77.97 -56.75
C VAL A 498 -35.87 76.95 -57.12
N GLU A 499 -34.88 77.33 -57.92
CA GLU A 499 -33.77 76.46 -58.31
C GLU A 499 -32.93 76.06 -57.08
N LYS A 500 -32.61 77.00 -56.18
CA LYS A 500 -31.96 76.69 -54.88
C LYS A 500 -32.79 75.74 -54.03
N GLY A 501 -34.11 75.88 -54.02
CA GLY A 501 -35.02 74.99 -53.30
C GLY A 501 -35.05 73.58 -53.89
N ASP A 502 -35.10 73.46 -55.22
CA ASP A 502 -35.05 72.18 -55.93
C ASP A 502 -33.70 71.47 -55.74
N PHE A 503 -32.58 72.20 -55.76
CA PHE A 503 -31.26 71.64 -55.42
C PHE A 503 -31.18 71.16 -53.97
N ALA A 504 -31.68 71.95 -53.01
CA ALA A 504 -31.71 71.56 -51.60
C ALA A 504 -32.54 70.28 -51.40
N TYR A 505 -33.74 70.23 -52.01
CA TYR A 505 -34.61 69.06 -51.97
C TYR A 505 -33.97 67.84 -52.65
N PHE A 506 -33.25 68.02 -53.77
CA PHE A 506 -32.51 66.94 -54.43
C PHE A 506 -31.40 66.37 -53.52
N PHE A 507 -30.62 67.22 -52.83
CA PHE A 507 -29.60 66.76 -51.88
C PHE A 507 -30.22 66.07 -50.66
N GLU A 508 -31.38 66.54 -50.18
CA GLU A 508 -32.15 65.84 -49.14
C GLU A 508 -32.60 64.46 -49.63
N LEU A 509 -33.11 64.34 -50.86
CA LEU A 509 -33.49 63.06 -51.46
C LEU A 509 -32.29 62.12 -51.61
N GLN A 510 -31.10 62.62 -52.00
CA GLN A 510 -29.87 61.83 -52.05
C GLN A 510 -29.48 61.30 -50.66
N ALA A 511 -29.49 62.17 -49.64
CA ALA A 511 -29.20 61.77 -48.26
C ALA A 511 -30.23 60.77 -47.71
N MET A 512 -31.53 60.97 -48.03
CA MET A 512 -32.60 60.04 -47.68
C MET A 512 -32.44 58.69 -48.39
N TYR A 513 -32.05 58.67 -49.67
CA TYR A 513 -31.84 57.46 -50.44
C TYR A 513 -30.68 56.63 -49.86
N GLU A 514 -29.55 57.27 -49.54
CA GLU A 514 -28.41 56.59 -48.91
C GLU A 514 -28.76 56.02 -47.53
N ALA A 515 -29.48 56.78 -46.70
CA ALA A 515 -29.95 56.29 -45.40
C ALA A 515 -30.97 55.15 -45.56
N SER A 516 -31.87 55.22 -46.55
CA SER A 516 -32.86 54.18 -46.84
C SER A 516 -32.20 52.87 -47.30
N LEU A 517 -31.12 52.94 -48.09
CA LEU A 517 -30.31 51.76 -48.45
C LEU A 517 -29.70 51.10 -47.21
N LYS A 518 -29.09 51.88 -46.32
CA LYS A 518 -28.55 51.38 -45.03
C LYS A 518 -29.63 50.72 -44.16
N SER A 519 -30.85 51.25 -44.15
CA SER A 519 -31.99 50.63 -43.43
C SER A 519 -32.39 49.28 -44.05
N ASN A 520 -32.43 49.18 -45.38
CA ASN A 520 -32.74 47.93 -46.08
C ASN A 520 -31.66 46.86 -45.85
N GLU A 521 -30.38 47.23 -45.92
CA GLU A 521 -29.26 46.33 -45.61
C GLU A 521 -29.35 45.84 -44.17
N ALA A 522 -29.56 46.75 -43.21
CA ALA A 522 -29.76 46.41 -41.81
C ALA A 522 -30.99 45.50 -41.61
N HIS A 523 -32.07 45.70 -42.38
CA HIS A 523 -33.26 44.86 -42.34
C HIS A 523 -33.02 43.45 -42.87
N GLN A 524 -32.26 43.30 -43.97
CA GLN A 524 -31.90 41.99 -44.52
C GLN A 524 -31.01 41.21 -43.55
N GLU A 525 -29.99 41.84 -43.00
CA GLU A 525 -29.13 41.24 -41.97
C GLU A 525 -29.91 40.89 -40.69
N PHE A 526 -30.85 41.74 -40.27
CA PHE A 526 -31.75 41.46 -39.16
C PHE A 526 -32.57 40.19 -39.41
N ILE A 527 -33.13 40.00 -40.62
CA ILE A 527 -33.88 38.79 -40.96
C ILE A 527 -32.98 37.55 -40.91
N ARG A 528 -31.74 37.63 -41.44
CA ARG A 528 -30.79 36.52 -41.41
C ARG A 528 -30.45 36.12 -39.97
N LEU A 529 -29.97 37.06 -39.17
CA LEU A 529 -29.56 36.80 -37.79
C LEU A 529 -30.75 36.35 -36.91
N ARG A 530 -31.97 36.80 -37.20
CA ARG A 530 -33.17 36.33 -36.48
C ARG A 530 -33.55 34.88 -36.82
N ARG A 531 -33.23 34.40 -38.02
CA ARG A 531 -33.38 32.97 -38.36
C ARG A 531 -32.36 32.13 -37.59
N GLU A 532 -31.09 32.53 -37.60
CA GLU A 532 -30.02 31.88 -36.82
C GLU A 532 -30.35 31.86 -35.32
N GLN A 533 -30.81 32.99 -34.76
CA GLN A 533 -31.23 33.07 -33.36
C GLN A 533 -32.39 32.10 -33.04
N ASN A 534 -33.37 31.96 -33.93
CA ASN A 534 -34.48 31.02 -33.75
C ASN A 534 -34.04 29.55 -33.81
N GLU A 535 -33.02 29.22 -34.61
CA GLU A 535 -32.42 27.89 -34.67
C GLU A 535 -31.71 27.55 -33.36
N GLU A 536 -30.92 28.47 -32.81
CA GLU A 536 -30.28 28.32 -31.50
C GLU A 536 -31.30 28.21 -30.35
N TYR A 537 -32.40 28.97 -30.39
CA TYR A 537 -33.49 28.80 -29.42
C TYR A 537 -34.14 27.42 -29.49
N ARG A 538 -34.28 26.84 -30.69
CA ARG A 538 -34.78 25.47 -30.87
C ARG A 538 -33.78 24.45 -30.33
N ALA A 539 -32.49 24.64 -30.57
CA ALA A 539 -31.42 23.81 -30.01
C ALA A 539 -31.44 23.86 -28.47
N LEU A 540 -31.59 25.05 -27.88
CA LEU A 540 -31.72 25.23 -26.43
C LEU A 540 -32.93 24.49 -25.87
N LYS A 541 -34.10 24.57 -26.52
CA LYS A 541 -35.30 23.82 -26.10
C LYS A 541 -35.09 22.31 -26.18
N LYS A 542 -34.32 21.83 -27.17
CA LYS A 542 -33.96 20.42 -27.31
C LYS A 542 -33.06 19.93 -26.17
N THR A 543 -32.09 20.73 -25.72
CA THR A 543 -31.26 20.36 -24.55
C THR A 543 -32.06 20.21 -23.26
N LYS A 544 -33.05 21.07 -23.02
CA LYS A 544 -33.94 20.94 -21.85
C LYS A 544 -34.75 19.63 -21.89
N LYS A 545 -35.28 19.29 -23.06
CA LYS A 545 -36.00 18.02 -23.27
C LYS A 545 -35.08 16.81 -23.07
N GLN A 546 -33.83 16.88 -23.53
CA GLN A 546 -32.84 15.82 -23.32
C GLN A 546 -32.51 15.61 -21.84
N GLU A 547 -32.41 16.68 -21.04
CA GLU A 547 -32.19 16.57 -19.58
C GLU A 547 -33.38 15.89 -18.88
N GLU A 548 -34.61 16.24 -19.25
CA GLU A 548 -35.84 15.59 -18.78
C GLU A 548 -35.92 14.11 -19.22
N ASP A 549 -35.57 13.80 -20.47
CA ASP A 549 -35.56 12.43 -21.00
C ASP A 549 -34.54 11.53 -20.28
N VAL A 550 -33.37 12.06 -19.91
CA VAL A 550 -32.34 11.31 -19.14
C VAL A 550 -32.87 10.96 -17.75
N LEU A 551 -33.54 11.90 -17.08
CA LEU A 551 -34.15 11.67 -15.77
C LEU A 551 -35.25 10.60 -15.84
N THR A 552 -36.15 10.71 -16.83
CA THR A 552 -37.24 9.74 -17.02
C THR A 552 -36.72 8.33 -17.30
N LYS A 553 -35.74 8.19 -18.20
CA LYS A 553 -35.13 6.88 -18.52
C LYS A 553 -34.48 6.20 -17.32
N LEU A 554 -33.87 6.99 -16.41
CA LEU A 554 -33.26 6.45 -15.20
C LEU A 554 -34.30 5.90 -14.22
N VAL A 555 -35.44 6.60 -14.07
CA VAL A 555 -36.55 6.15 -13.23
C VAL A 555 -37.24 4.93 -13.85
N GLU A 556 -37.44 4.89 -15.16
CA GLU A 556 -37.97 3.72 -15.88
C GLU A 556 -37.04 2.50 -15.73
N SER A 557 -35.72 2.72 -15.73
CA SER A 557 -34.73 1.65 -15.57
C SER A 557 -34.70 1.10 -14.15
N ASN A 558 -34.94 1.94 -13.14
CA ASN A 558 -35.05 1.49 -11.75
C ASN A 558 -35.96 2.42 -10.92
N PRO A 559 -37.16 1.95 -10.51
CA PRO A 559 -38.11 2.74 -9.72
C PRO A 559 -37.55 3.22 -8.37
N ALA A 560 -36.54 2.55 -7.81
CA ALA A 560 -35.90 2.97 -6.57
C ALA A 560 -35.13 4.31 -6.68
N LEU A 561 -34.96 4.85 -7.89
CA LEU A 561 -34.39 6.17 -8.14
C LEU A 561 -35.44 7.29 -8.16
N GLU A 562 -36.72 6.98 -7.99
CA GLU A 562 -37.78 7.98 -7.91
C GLU A 562 -37.54 8.94 -6.72
N GLY A 563 -37.56 10.25 -6.98
CA GLY A 563 -37.26 11.28 -5.98
C GLY A 563 -35.77 11.49 -5.68
N VAL A 564 -34.85 10.68 -6.22
CA VAL A 564 -33.40 10.86 -6.02
C VAL A 564 -32.86 11.92 -6.97
N HIS A 565 -32.34 13.03 -6.43
CA HIS A 565 -31.70 14.06 -7.24
C HIS A 565 -30.35 13.60 -7.80
N LEU A 566 -30.16 13.73 -9.12
CA LEU A 566 -28.89 13.54 -9.82
C LEU A 566 -27.88 14.64 -9.44
N ASN A 567 -27.20 14.45 -8.32
CA ASN A 567 -26.15 15.35 -7.88
C ASN A 567 -24.95 14.58 -7.29
N PRO A 568 -23.77 15.20 -7.19
CA PRO A 568 -22.59 14.56 -6.62
C PRO A 568 -22.73 14.15 -5.14
N LYS A 569 -23.65 14.74 -4.37
CA LYS A 569 -23.89 14.39 -2.96
C LYS A 569 -24.60 13.04 -2.86
N SER A 570 -25.66 12.82 -3.63
CA SER A 570 -26.38 11.55 -3.70
C SER A 570 -25.42 10.40 -4.04
N VAL A 571 -24.54 10.57 -5.04
CA VAL A 571 -23.53 9.55 -5.37
C VAL A 571 -22.59 9.26 -4.19
N LYS A 572 -22.19 10.28 -3.42
CA LYS A 572 -21.36 10.08 -2.22
C LYS A 572 -22.09 9.31 -1.13
N GLU A 573 -23.38 9.56 -0.93
CA GLU A 573 -24.21 8.83 0.05
C GLU A 573 -24.36 7.36 -0.32
N PHE A 574 -24.76 7.06 -1.56
CA PHE A 574 -24.81 5.68 -2.06
C PHE A 574 -23.44 5.00 -1.96
N GLN A 575 -22.34 5.72 -2.23
CA GLN A 575 -20.99 5.20 -2.07
C GLN A 575 -20.64 4.91 -0.59
N LYS A 576 -21.12 5.73 0.36
CA LYS A 576 -20.94 5.51 1.79
C LYS A 576 -21.73 4.28 2.24
N ASN A 577 -22.99 4.16 1.82
CA ASN A 577 -23.85 3.01 2.14
C ASN A 577 -23.25 1.72 1.57
N ALA A 578 -22.79 1.73 0.33
CA ALA A 578 -22.09 0.59 -0.27
C ALA A 578 -20.82 0.21 0.51
N LYS A 579 -20.09 1.15 1.12
CA LYS A 579 -18.94 0.81 1.98
C LYS A 579 -19.38 0.16 3.30
N LEU A 580 -20.44 0.66 3.91
CA LEU A 580 -21.01 0.10 5.14
C LEU A 580 -21.50 -1.33 4.90
N LEU A 581 -22.23 -1.57 3.82
CA LEU A 581 -22.67 -2.91 3.41
C LEU A 581 -21.48 -3.87 3.23
N GLN A 582 -20.37 -3.42 2.61
CA GLN A 582 -19.17 -4.29 2.50
C GLN A 582 -18.61 -4.65 3.88
N ARG A 583 -18.59 -3.71 4.81
CA ARG A 583 -18.06 -3.94 6.15
C ARG A 583 -18.91 -4.97 6.89
N SER A 584 -20.24 -4.81 6.85
CA SER A 584 -21.17 -5.77 7.45
C SER A 584 -21.05 -7.16 6.81
N ILE A 585 -20.89 -7.25 5.49
CA ILE A 585 -20.63 -8.52 4.80
C ILE A 585 -19.34 -9.18 5.33
N ASN A 586 -18.27 -8.41 5.48
CA ASN A 586 -17.00 -8.94 5.97
C ASN A 586 -17.10 -9.43 7.42
N GLU A 587 -17.83 -8.72 8.27
CA GLU A 587 -18.12 -9.12 9.66
C GLU A 587 -18.90 -10.44 9.69
N GLN A 588 -19.94 -10.58 8.86
CA GLN A 588 -20.73 -11.82 8.76
C GLN A 588 -19.92 -13.00 8.22
N TYR A 589 -19.03 -12.78 7.24
CA TYR A 589 -18.10 -13.83 6.81
C TYR A 589 -17.17 -14.29 7.94
N SER A 590 -16.67 -13.38 8.78
CA SER A 590 -15.87 -13.75 9.97
C SER A 590 -16.66 -14.67 10.90
N SER A 591 -17.87 -14.26 11.28
CA SER A 591 -18.75 -15.04 12.15
C SER A 591 -19.09 -16.41 11.55
N LYS A 592 -19.38 -16.48 10.24
CA LYS A 592 -19.59 -17.74 9.52
C LYS A 592 -18.42 -18.70 9.68
N HIS A 593 -17.18 -18.20 9.55
CA HIS A 593 -15.99 -19.02 9.62
C HIS A 593 -15.62 -19.41 11.06
N GLU A 594 -15.87 -18.55 12.04
CA GLU A 594 -15.80 -18.90 13.47
C GLU A 594 -16.74 -20.06 13.80
N LEU A 595 -18.01 -19.96 13.39
CA LEU A 595 -19.01 -21.01 13.58
C LEU A 595 -18.58 -22.33 12.91
N ARG A 596 -18.14 -22.28 11.64
CA ARG A 596 -17.67 -23.48 10.93
C ARG A 596 -16.45 -24.12 11.58
N ARG A 597 -15.52 -23.31 12.09
CA ARG A 597 -14.33 -23.80 12.80
C ARG A 597 -14.72 -24.51 14.08
N GLU A 598 -15.56 -23.88 14.90
CA GLU A 598 -15.98 -24.47 16.16
C GLU A 598 -16.79 -25.75 15.94
N ILE A 599 -17.68 -25.77 14.94
CA ILE A 599 -18.38 -26.99 14.52
C ILE A 599 -17.37 -28.08 14.14
N GLY A 600 -16.41 -27.76 13.26
CA GLY A 600 -15.40 -28.72 12.80
C GLY A 600 -14.50 -29.23 13.95
N ARG A 601 -14.15 -28.36 14.89
CA ARG A 601 -13.37 -28.69 16.10
C ARG A 601 -14.14 -29.64 17.01
N LEU A 602 -15.40 -29.34 17.31
CA LEU A 602 -16.25 -30.20 18.13
C LEU A 602 -16.52 -31.56 17.45
N GLU A 603 -16.75 -31.59 16.14
CA GLU A 603 -16.90 -32.83 15.37
C GLU A 603 -15.62 -33.67 15.37
N ALA A 604 -14.45 -33.03 15.21
CA ALA A 604 -13.15 -33.71 15.30
C ALA A 604 -12.94 -34.31 16.70
N TRP A 605 -13.28 -33.55 17.75
CA TRP A 605 -13.22 -34.03 19.13
C TRP A 605 -14.16 -35.20 19.39
N GLN A 606 -15.40 -35.17 18.87
CA GLN A 606 -16.32 -36.31 18.96
C GLN A 606 -15.72 -37.59 18.32
N ARG A 607 -15.05 -37.47 17.16
CA ARG A 607 -14.36 -38.60 16.51
C ARG A 607 -13.17 -39.12 17.33
N ILE A 608 -12.43 -38.23 17.99
CA ILE A 608 -11.27 -38.62 18.83
C ILE A 608 -11.73 -39.26 20.14
N SER A 609 -12.70 -38.65 20.83
CA SER A 609 -13.29 -39.13 22.09
C SER A 609 -13.96 -40.50 21.94
N SER A 610 -14.67 -40.72 20.83
CA SER A 610 -15.28 -42.02 20.51
C SER A 610 -14.24 -43.13 20.28
N LYS A 611 -13.15 -42.86 19.56
CA LYS A 611 -12.04 -43.82 19.38
C LYS A 611 -11.31 -44.13 20.70
N ARG A 612 -11.12 -43.15 21.58
CA ARG A 612 -10.48 -43.34 22.90
C ARG A 612 -11.30 -44.22 23.83
N ASN A 613 -12.63 -44.11 23.79
CA ASN A 613 -13.52 -44.98 24.57
C ASN A 613 -13.59 -46.41 24.03
N GLN A 614 -13.43 -46.62 22.73
CA GLN A 614 -13.34 -47.97 22.14
C GLN A 614 -12.06 -48.70 22.56
N ASN A 615 -10.92 -48.01 22.63
CA ASN A 615 -9.64 -48.61 23.05
C ASN A 615 -9.50 -48.81 24.57
N ARG A 616 -10.34 -48.18 25.40
CA ARG A 616 -10.37 -48.38 26.87
C ARG A 616 -11.37 -49.46 27.31
N GLY A 617 -12.17 -50.00 26.39
CA GLY A 617 -13.14 -51.07 26.63
C GLY A 617 -12.68 -52.45 26.16
N GLN A 618 -11.40 -52.63 25.85
CA GLN A 618 -10.75 -53.92 25.57
C GLN A 618 -9.78 -54.28 26.68
#